data_AF-A0A0D8XQ72-F1
#
_entry.id   AF-A0A0D8XQ72-F1
#
_cell.length_a   1.000
_cell.length_b   1.000
_cell.length_c   1.000
_cell.angle_alpha   90.00
_cell.angle_beta   90.00
_cell.angle_gamma   90.00
#
_symmetry.space_group_name_H-M   'P 1'
#
loop_
_entity.id
_entity.type
_entity.pdbx_description
1 polymer ?
#
loop_
_entity_poly.entity_id
_entity_poly.type
_entity_poly.pdbx_seq_one_letter_code
_entity_poly.pdbx_strand_id
1 'polypeptide(L)'
;MEKTIFRAEKNFLANLNNTHCIPLAVNTIAGALFHYHARGDIHLRMKEFLALASSSVLRAAQELEGHQDAVNNQSTLYIMLDEFVNKCRWLSMDVLEACLPYNLVRIAYQHCYQQETDSF
;
A
#
# COMPACT_ATOMS: atom_id res chain seq x y z
N MET A 1 -11.57 8.42 14.06
CA MET A 1 -10.96 8.29 12.73
C MET A 1 -11.67 7.12 12.07
N GLU A 2 -12.35 7.32 10.93
CA GLU A 2 -13.06 6.25 10.22
C GLU A 2 -12.11 5.08 9.95
N LYS A 3 -12.57 3.84 10.15
CA LYS A 3 -11.72 2.65 10.15
C LYS A 3 -11.15 2.40 8.75
N THR A 4 -9.82 2.38 8.60
CA THR A 4 -9.11 1.99 7.37
C THR A 4 -9.03 0.47 7.28
N ILE A 5 -10.19 -0.18 7.19
CA ILE A 5 -10.29 -1.63 7.06
C ILE A 5 -10.40 -1.97 5.58
N PHE A 6 -9.45 -2.76 5.10
CA PHE A 6 -9.54 -3.45 3.83
C PHE A 6 -10.59 -4.56 3.95
N ARG A 7 -11.62 -4.51 3.11
CA ARG A 7 -12.59 -5.61 2.96
C ARG A 7 -12.28 -6.33 1.67
N ALA A 8 -12.19 -7.65 1.71
CA ALA A 8 -12.10 -8.48 0.51
C ALA A 8 -13.50 -8.89 0.03
N GLU A 9 -14.51 -8.05 0.29
CA GLU A 9 -15.90 -8.30 -0.07
C GLU A 9 -15.98 -8.69 -1.53
N LYS A 10 -16.88 -9.66 -1.80
CA LYS A 10 -17.05 -10.48 -3.02
C LYS A 10 -17.06 -9.77 -4.38
N ASN A 11 -16.83 -8.46 -4.48
CA ASN A 11 -16.60 -7.73 -5.74
C ASN A 11 -15.65 -6.52 -5.69
N PHE A 12 -15.06 -6.13 -4.54
CA PHE A 12 -14.12 -4.99 -4.49
C PHE A 12 -13.00 -5.19 -3.46
N LEU A 13 -11.75 -5.27 -3.94
CA LEU A 13 -10.53 -5.11 -3.14
C LEU A 13 -10.41 -3.64 -2.71
N ALA A 14 -11.19 -3.25 -1.70
CA ALA A 14 -11.38 -1.83 -1.37
C ALA A 14 -11.40 -1.56 0.13
N ASN A 15 -10.81 -0.42 0.48
CA ASN A 15 -10.93 0.19 1.81
C ASN A 15 -12.23 1.00 1.90
N LEU A 16 -12.96 0.87 3.01
CA LEU A 16 -14.22 1.59 3.27
C LEU A 16 -14.09 3.12 3.17
N ASN A 17 -12.90 3.65 3.48
CA ASN A 17 -12.59 5.08 3.43
C ASN A 17 -11.88 5.50 2.14
N ASN A 18 -11.92 4.67 1.09
CA ASN A 18 -11.31 4.94 -0.21
C ASN A 18 -9.78 5.09 -0.23
N THR A 19 -9.06 4.70 0.83
CA THR A 19 -7.58 4.73 0.84
C THR A 19 -6.95 3.91 -0.29
N HIS A 20 -7.65 2.90 -0.81
CA HIS A 20 -7.26 2.10 -1.98
C HIS A 20 -7.15 2.93 -3.29
N CYS A 21 -7.68 4.16 -3.32
CA CYS A 21 -7.57 5.07 -4.46
C CYS A 21 -6.25 5.85 -4.50
N ILE A 22 -5.57 6.01 -3.36
CA ILE A 22 -4.33 6.80 -3.27
C ILE A 22 -3.23 6.27 -4.21
N PRO A 23 -3.00 4.94 -4.36
CA PRO A 23 -2.04 4.43 -5.34
C PRO A 23 -2.25 4.97 -6.76
N LEU A 24 -3.51 4.98 -7.22
CA LEU A 24 -3.88 5.51 -8.53
C LEU A 24 -3.63 7.02 -8.60
N ALA A 25 -4.01 7.76 -7.56
CA ALA A 25 -3.80 9.20 -7.48
C ALA A 25 -2.31 9.56 -7.55
N VAL A 26 -1.46 8.90 -6.77
CA VAL A 26 0.00 9.12 -6.76
C VAL A 26 0.60 8.82 -8.13
N ASN A 27 0.28 7.67 -8.73
CA ASN A 27 0.79 7.30 -10.06
C ASN A 27 0.39 8.33 -11.14
N THR A 28 -0.85 8.83 -11.07
CA THR A 28 -1.39 9.78 -12.04
C THR A 28 -0.75 11.17 -11.89
N ILE A 29 -0.71 11.69 -10.65
CA ILE A 29 -0.16 13.00 -10.35
C ILE A 29 1.35 13.03 -10.62
N ALA A 30 2.08 12.01 -10.18
CA ALA A 30 3.51 11.89 -10.48
C ALA A 30 3.75 11.81 -11.99
N GLY A 31 2.97 10.98 -12.71
CA GLY A 31 3.01 10.90 -14.16
C GLY A 31 2.87 12.26 -14.84
N ALA A 32 1.84 13.03 -14.47
CA ALA A 32 1.57 14.34 -15.03
C ALA A 32 2.67 15.37 -14.70
N LEU A 33 3.04 15.48 -13.42
CA LEU A 33 4.01 16.48 -12.95
C LEU A 33 5.41 16.22 -13.48
N PHE A 34 5.92 14.98 -13.40
CA PHE A 34 7.26 14.67 -13.89
C PHE A 34 7.34 14.71 -15.42
N HIS A 35 6.24 14.43 -16.12
CA HIS A 35 6.16 14.67 -17.56
C HIS A 35 6.24 16.17 -17.89
N TYR A 36 5.45 17.00 -17.21
CA TYR A 36 5.44 18.45 -17.40
C TYR A 36 6.81 19.09 -17.14
N HIS A 37 7.54 18.64 -16.11
CA HIS A 37 8.88 19.13 -15.80
C HIS A 37 9.98 18.57 -16.70
N ALA A 38 9.68 17.59 -17.58
CA ALA A 38 10.56 17.05 -18.62
C ALA A 38 11.97 16.62 -18.14
N ARG A 39 12.09 16.13 -16.91
CA ARG A 39 13.37 15.70 -16.32
C ARG A 39 13.80 14.27 -16.69
N GLY A 40 12.87 13.44 -17.16
CA GLY A 40 13.14 12.05 -17.56
C GLY A 40 13.47 11.10 -16.40
N ASP A 41 13.32 11.54 -15.15
CA ASP A 41 13.75 10.82 -13.94
C ASP A 41 12.59 10.20 -13.14
N ILE A 42 11.37 10.17 -13.69
CA ILE A 42 10.16 9.64 -13.02
C ILE A 42 10.38 8.24 -12.44
N HIS A 43 11.07 7.35 -13.16
CA HIS A 43 11.36 6.00 -12.66
C HIS A 43 12.18 6.02 -11.36
N LEU A 44 13.14 6.94 -11.23
CA LEU A 44 13.95 7.10 -10.03
C LEU A 44 13.14 7.74 -8.90
N ARG A 45 12.32 8.75 -9.24
CA ARG A 45 11.44 9.43 -8.26
C ARG A 45 10.38 8.49 -7.68
N MET A 46 9.81 7.60 -8.50
CA MET A 46 8.84 6.61 -8.04
C MET A 46 9.50 5.54 -7.15
N LYS A 47 10.73 5.11 -7.47
CA LYS A 47 11.50 4.20 -6.60
C LYS A 47 11.81 4.84 -5.23
N GLU A 48 12.23 6.10 -5.23
CA GLU A 48 12.47 6.85 -4.00
C GLU A 48 11.20 7.02 -3.17
N PHE A 49 10.08 7.37 -3.80
CA PHE A 49 8.78 7.45 -3.14
C PHE A 49 8.40 6.12 -2.47
N LEU A 50 8.53 5.00 -3.20
CA LEU A 50 8.23 3.68 -2.65
C LEU A 50 9.12 3.33 -1.45
N ALA A 51 10.42 3.62 -1.53
CA ALA A 51 11.35 3.38 -0.43
C ALA A 51 10.99 4.20 0.83
N LEU A 52 10.67 5.49 0.66
CA LEU A 52 10.24 6.37 1.76
C LEU A 52 8.90 5.94 2.36
N ALA A 53 7.93 5.57 1.51
CA ALA A 53 6.62 5.10 1.93
C ALA A 53 6.75 3.79 2.72
N SER A 54 7.49 2.81 2.19
CA SER A 54 7.73 1.52 2.84
C SER A 54 8.42 1.69 4.20
N SER A 55 9.46 2.53 4.27
CA SER A 55 10.14 2.84 5.53
C SER A 55 9.20 3.51 6.55
N SER A 56 8.33 4.43 6.10
CA SER A 56 7.38 5.10 6.99
C SER A 56 6.32 4.15 7.52
N VAL A 57 5.80 3.24 6.69
CA VAL A 57 4.84 2.20 7.10
C VAL A 57 5.47 1.24 8.10
N LEU A 58 6.69 0.74 7.82
CA LEU A 58 7.40 -0.17 8.73
C LEU A 58 7.70 0.47 10.08
N ARG A 59 8.11 1.75 10.09
CA ARG A 59 8.32 2.48 11.35
C ARG A 59 7.02 2.66 12.13
N ALA A 60 5.93 3.03 11.45
CA ALA A 60 4.62 3.14 12.08
C ALA A 60 4.16 1.80 12.67
N ALA A 61 4.44 0.67 12.01
CA ALA A 61 4.11 -0.66 12.53
C ALA A 61 4.83 -0.97 13.83
N GLN A 62 6.11 -0.56 13.97
CA GLN A 62 6.89 -0.73 15.19
C GLN A 62 6.38 0.17 16.33
N GLU A 63 6.00 1.42 16.03
CA GLU A 63 5.49 2.37 17.02
C GLU A 63 4.12 1.97 17.60
N LEU A 64 3.34 1.18 16.84
CA LEU A 64 1.99 0.76 17.19
C LEU A 64 1.89 -0.66 17.78
N GLU A 65 3.03 -1.32 18.02
CA GLU A 65 3.10 -2.69 18.53
C GLU A 65 2.35 -2.81 19.87
N GLY A 66 1.31 -3.66 19.91
CA GLY A 66 0.46 -3.88 21.10
C GLY A 66 -0.97 -3.35 21.02
N HIS A 67 -1.36 -2.60 19.99
CA HIS A 67 -2.74 -2.13 19.80
C HIS A 67 -3.47 -2.92 18.69
N GLN A 68 -4.54 -3.64 19.05
CA GLN A 68 -5.30 -4.47 18.09
C GLN A 68 -5.85 -3.67 16.89
N ASP A 69 -6.37 -2.46 17.12
CA ASP A 69 -6.85 -1.58 16.05
C ASP A 69 -5.74 -1.14 15.08
N ALA A 70 -4.47 -1.17 15.52
CA ALA A 70 -3.34 -0.85 14.67
C ALA A 70 -3.05 -1.98 13.68
N VAL A 71 -3.22 -3.24 14.07
CA VAL A 71 -2.92 -4.41 13.21
C VAL A 71 -3.77 -4.39 11.92
N ASN A 72 -5.03 -3.98 12.02
CA ASN A 72 -5.93 -3.84 10.87
C ASN A 72 -5.46 -2.75 9.92
N ASN A 73 -5.13 -1.57 10.46
CA ASN A 73 -4.64 -0.45 9.67
C ASN A 73 -3.30 -0.79 9.00
N GLN A 74 -2.41 -1.54 9.67
CA GLN A 74 -1.13 -1.96 9.11
C GLN A 74 -1.30 -2.95 7.95
N SER A 75 -2.20 -3.92 8.08
CA SER A 75 -2.50 -4.88 6.99
C SER A 75 -2.96 -4.15 5.73
N THR A 76 -3.84 -3.16 5.89
CA THR A 76 -4.30 -2.30 4.80
C THR A 76 -3.16 -1.54 4.11
N LEU A 77 -2.20 -1.01 4.89
CA LEU A 77 -1.06 -0.26 4.34
C LEU A 77 -0.11 -1.15 3.54
N TYR A 78 0.14 -2.39 3.98
CA TYR A 78 0.96 -3.33 3.21
C TYR A 78 0.32 -3.73 1.88
N ILE A 79 -0.98 -4.02 1.89
CA ILE A 79 -1.76 -4.31 0.67
C ILE A 79 -1.74 -3.11 -0.28
N MET A 80 -1.86 -1.90 0.26
CA MET A 80 -1.82 -0.67 -0.53
C MET A 80 -0.48 -0.44 -1.25
N LEU A 81 0.64 -0.79 -0.62
CA LEU A 81 1.97 -0.71 -1.26
C LEU A 81 2.09 -1.73 -2.40
N ASP A 82 1.56 -2.94 -2.22
CA ASP A 82 1.49 -3.94 -3.29
C ASP A 82 0.63 -3.46 -4.48
N GLU A 83 -0.58 -2.96 -4.21
CA GLU A 83 -1.44 -2.40 -5.26
C GLU A 83 -0.78 -1.24 -6.01
N PHE A 84 0.00 -0.41 -5.30
CA PHE A 84 0.73 0.69 -5.89
C PHE A 84 1.79 0.20 -6.88
N VAL A 85 2.58 -0.82 -6.51
CA VAL A 85 3.56 -1.42 -7.42
C VAL A 85 2.88 -2.08 -8.62
N ASN A 86 1.78 -2.81 -8.40
CA ASN A 86 1.04 -3.46 -9.47
C ASN A 86 0.41 -2.48 -10.48
N LYS A 87 -0.02 -1.29 -10.03
CA LYS A 87 -0.64 -0.26 -10.89
C LYS A 87 0.36 0.73 -11.47
N CYS A 88 1.58 0.81 -10.93
CA CYS A 88 2.60 1.77 -11.37
C CYS A 88 3.57 1.14 -12.37
N ARG A 89 3.52 1.60 -13.64
CA ARG A 89 4.41 1.12 -14.72
C ARG A 89 5.91 1.34 -14.50
N TRP A 90 6.28 2.14 -13.49
CA TRP A 90 7.67 2.51 -13.19
C TRP A 90 8.30 1.65 -12.11
N LEU A 91 7.50 0.80 -11.46
CA LEU A 91 7.89 -0.04 -10.34
C LEU A 91 7.78 -1.52 -10.74
N SER A 92 8.48 -2.37 -10.01
CA SER A 92 8.40 -3.82 -10.14
C SER A 92 8.37 -4.47 -8.76
N MET A 93 7.94 -5.73 -8.72
CA MET A 93 7.92 -6.51 -7.47
C MET A 93 9.31 -6.65 -6.85
N ASP A 94 10.37 -6.70 -7.66
CA ASP A 94 11.75 -6.74 -7.13
C ASP A 94 12.11 -5.46 -6.38
N VAL A 95 11.60 -4.29 -6.82
CA VAL A 95 11.80 -3.03 -6.10
C VAL A 95 11.02 -3.03 -4.80
N LEU A 96 9.81 -3.60 -4.79
CA LEU A 96 9.02 -3.75 -3.57
C LEU A 96 9.74 -4.63 -2.56
N GLU A 97 10.18 -5.83 -2.96
CA GLU A 97 10.89 -6.77 -2.09
C GLU A 97 12.16 -6.16 -1.47
N ALA A 98 12.84 -5.27 -2.20
CA ALA A 98 14.01 -4.57 -1.71
C ALA A 98 13.72 -3.58 -0.56
N CYS A 99 12.48 -3.10 -0.40
CA CYS A 99 12.10 -2.15 0.66
C CYS A 99 10.98 -2.63 1.60
N LEU A 100 10.24 -3.66 1.22
CA LEU A 100 9.16 -4.27 1.97
C LEU A 100 9.13 -5.78 1.69
N PRO A 101 9.47 -6.64 2.67
CA PRO A 101 9.40 -8.09 2.51
C PRO A 101 7.99 -8.56 2.13
N TYR A 102 7.85 -9.29 1.02
CA TYR A 102 6.55 -9.70 0.49
C TYR A 102 5.80 -10.68 1.41
N ASN A 103 6.50 -11.34 2.34
CA ASN A 103 5.84 -12.15 3.37
C ASN A 103 4.87 -11.33 4.24
N LEU A 104 5.16 -10.05 4.51
CA LEU A 104 4.28 -9.16 5.26
C LEU A 104 2.99 -8.86 4.49
N VAL A 105 3.11 -8.62 3.19
CA VAL A 105 1.97 -8.41 2.28
C VAL A 105 1.09 -9.67 2.25
N ARG A 106 1.70 -10.85 2.12
CA ARG A 106 0.97 -12.13 2.12
C ARG A 106 0.21 -12.35 3.44
N ILE A 107 0.84 -12.07 4.58
CA ILE A 107 0.20 -12.19 5.89
C ILE A 107 -0.95 -11.18 6.01
N ALA A 108 -0.77 -9.95 5.52
CA ALA A 108 -1.82 -8.92 5.52
C ALA A 108 -3.06 -9.37 4.74
N TYR A 109 -2.89 -9.93 3.54
CA TYR A 109 -3.99 -10.52 2.78
C TYR A 109 -4.67 -11.65 3.56
N GLN A 110 -3.91 -12.60 4.09
CA GLN A 110 -4.47 -13.71 4.87
C GLN A 110 -5.31 -13.22 6.04
N HIS A 111 -4.80 -12.23 6.77
CA HIS A 111 -5.49 -11.62 7.90
C HIS A 111 -6.80 -10.94 7.48
N CYS A 112 -6.80 -10.15 6.40
CA CYS A 112 -8.02 -9.53 5.90
C CYS A 112 -9.07 -10.56 5.44
N TYR A 113 -8.66 -11.63 4.75
CA TYR A 113 -9.59 -12.70 4.34
C TYR A 113 -10.15 -13.49 5.53
N GLN A 114 -9.35 -13.73 6.57
CA GLN A 114 -9.81 -14.39 7.80
C GLN A 114 -10.84 -13.54 8.53
N GLN A 115 -10.57 -12.25 8.72
CA GLN A 115 -11.51 -11.33 9.37
C GLN A 115 -12.87 -11.25 8.68
N GLU A 116 -12.88 -11.30 7.34
CA GLU A 116 -14.13 -11.34 6.58
C GLU A 116 -14.90 -12.65 6.80
N THR A 117 -14.18 -13.77 6.86
CA THR A 117 -14.77 -15.09 7.11
C THR A 117 -15.41 -15.15 8.51
N ASP A 118 -14.74 -14.58 9.51
CA ASP A 118 -15.20 -14.53 10.91
C ASP A 118 -16.35 -13.54 11.15
N SER A 119 -16.68 -12.71 10.16
CA SER A 119 -17.76 -11.71 10.25
C SER A 119 -19.15 -12.27 9.87
N PHE A 120 -19.27 -13.58 9.60
CA PHE A 120 -20.51 -14.31 9.28
C PHE A 120 -20.88 -15.31 10.38
#